data_AF-A0A496V7X1-F1
#
_entry.id   AF-A0A496V7X1-F1
#
_cell.length_a   1.000
_cell.length_b   1.000
_cell.length_c   1.000
_cell.angle_alpha   90.00
_cell.angle_beta   90.00
_cell.angle_gamma   90.00
#
_symmetry.space_group_name_H-M   'P 1'
#
loop_
_entity.id
_entity.type
_entity.pdbx_description
1 polymer ?
#
loop_
_entity_poly.entity_id
_entity_poly.type
_entity_poly.pdbx_seq_one_letter_code
_entity_poly.pdbx_strand_id
1 'polypeptide(L)'
;MMTRKRRFIPTLVISFCLSLAACGGGVTKQEMGVIMDLAGKQRMFTQKMTKEILLIAKGINVAENKKKLRQTAILFNKTLIGLFDGDSELGLVKVENPHIVQQLNKVADLWREFRNNVDAVLRGNTSIAVLKKTAQQNLSLLKEMNRAVKMYERGSHSTLEQWMAVTINLAGKQRMLTQKMTKERLLVTIGIEPAKNQAELKRTVSLFERTLAGLLDGDAELGLPGTKNTLIREQLMRVKKRWNEYKPIVTKSKLSQAELEKAAQINIPLLKEMNEVVQMYKGHSSQ
;
A
#
# COMPACT_ATOMS: atom_id res chain seq x y z
N MET A 1 3.06 -18.23 -85.50
CA MET A 1 2.13 -19.14 -84.80
C MET A 1 2.87 -19.78 -83.63
N MET A 2 2.87 -19.16 -82.44
CA MET A 2 3.34 -19.80 -81.20
C MET A 2 2.86 -18.96 -80.00
N THR A 3 1.93 -19.56 -79.26
CA THR A 3 1.21 -19.06 -78.09
C THR A 3 2.10 -18.85 -76.87
N ARG A 4 2.14 -17.62 -76.35
CA ARG A 4 2.79 -17.29 -75.06
C ARG A 4 1.82 -17.58 -73.92
N LYS A 5 1.92 -18.78 -73.33
CA LYS A 5 1.15 -19.19 -72.12
C LYS A 5 1.55 -18.32 -70.93
N ARG A 6 0.60 -17.58 -70.36
CA ARG A 6 0.73 -16.92 -69.06
C ARG A 6 0.81 -18.00 -67.97
N ARG A 7 1.95 -18.09 -67.27
CA ARG A 7 2.09 -18.89 -66.05
C ARG A 7 1.58 -18.06 -64.87
N PHE A 8 0.44 -18.48 -64.32
CA PHE A 8 -0.04 -18.05 -63.01
C PHE A 8 0.92 -18.57 -61.92
N ILE A 9 1.44 -17.66 -61.10
CA ILE A 9 2.14 -17.98 -59.85
C ILE A 9 1.06 -18.00 -58.76
N PRO A 10 0.80 -19.14 -58.09
CA PRO A 10 -0.08 -19.11 -56.92
C PRO A 10 0.71 -18.57 -55.73
N THR A 11 0.34 -17.38 -55.27
CA THR A 11 0.81 -16.80 -54.01
C THR A 11 0.33 -17.69 -52.87
N LEU A 12 1.23 -18.47 -52.27
CA LEU A 12 0.99 -19.24 -51.06
C LEU A 12 0.85 -18.26 -49.89
N VAL A 13 -0.37 -17.82 -49.59
CA VAL A 13 -0.66 -17.09 -48.36
C VAL A 13 -0.65 -18.11 -47.22
N ILE A 14 0.49 -18.25 -46.57
CA ILE A 14 0.60 -18.96 -45.29
C ILE A 14 -0.13 -18.08 -44.26
N SER A 15 -1.42 -18.37 -44.07
CA SER A 15 -2.20 -17.84 -42.96
C SER A 15 -1.61 -18.41 -41.67
N PHE A 16 -0.73 -17.65 -41.03
CA PHE A 16 -0.27 -17.93 -39.69
C PHE A 16 -1.46 -17.69 -38.74
N CYS A 17 -2.27 -18.72 -38.55
CA CYS A 17 -3.22 -18.76 -37.45
C CYS A 17 -2.40 -18.65 -36.16
N LEU A 18 -2.28 -17.44 -35.62
CA LEU A 18 -1.96 -17.24 -34.22
C LEU A 18 -3.10 -17.89 -33.43
N SER A 19 -2.87 -19.14 -33.03
CA SER A 19 -3.60 -19.78 -31.96
C SER A 19 -3.46 -18.90 -30.72
N LEU A 20 -4.51 -18.14 -30.40
CA LEU A 20 -4.75 -17.57 -29.07
C LEU A 20 -4.90 -18.75 -28.10
N ALA A 21 -3.78 -19.26 -27.62
CA ALA A 21 -3.71 -20.25 -26.56
C ALA A 21 -3.03 -19.62 -25.36
N ALA A 22 -3.83 -19.08 -24.44
CA ALA A 22 -3.57 -19.10 -23.00
C ALA A 22 -4.78 -18.54 -22.21
N CYS A 23 -5.96 -19.12 -22.38
CA CYS A 23 -6.95 -19.09 -21.30
C CYS A 23 -6.58 -20.25 -20.35
N GLY A 24 -5.94 -19.93 -19.21
CA GLY A 24 -5.61 -20.94 -18.18
C GLY A 24 -4.25 -20.80 -17.49
N GLY A 25 -3.51 -19.71 -17.68
CA GLY A 25 -2.30 -19.44 -16.88
C GLY A 25 -2.68 -18.78 -15.55
N GLY A 26 -2.32 -19.38 -14.41
CA GLY A 26 -2.45 -18.72 -13.11
C GLY A 26 -1.66 -17.41 -13.02
N VAL A 27 -1.91 -16.61 -11.99
CA VAL A 27 -1.24 -15.31 -11.79
C VAL A 27 0.27 -15.51 -11.70
N THR A 28 1.03 -14.81 -12.54
CA THR A 28 2.50 -14.91 -12.55
C THR A 28 3.12 -14.32 -11.27
N LYS A 29 4.37 -14.70 -10.96
CA LYS A 29 5.12 -14.13 -9.81
C LYS A 29 5.15 -12.60 -9.84
N GLN A 30 5.36 -12.03 -11.03
CA GLN A 30 5.44 -10.59 -11.23
C GLN A 30 4.09 -9.91 -10.98
N GLU A 31 3.01 -10.42 -11.57
CA GLU A 31 1.65 -9.91 -11.35
C GLU A 31 1.25 -10.02 -9.88
N MET A 32 1.56 -11.14 -9.22
CA MET A 32 1.27 -11.29 -7.79
C MET A 32 2.07 -10.30 -6.95
N GLY A 33 3.34 -10.06 -7.28
CA GLY A 33 4.15 -9.01 -6.63
C GLY A 33 3.55 -7.61 -6.78
N VAL A 34 2.96 -7.30 -7.94
CA VAL A 34 2.23 -6.04 -8.17
C VAL A 34 0.94 -5.97 -7.35
N ILE A 35 0.12 -7.02 -7.37
CA ILE A 35 -1.11 -7.12 -6.58
C ILE A 35 -0.81 -6.94 -5.09
N MET A 36 0.18 -7.64 -4.56
CA MET A 36 0.59 -7.56 -3.14
C MET A 36 1.05 -6.15 -2.75
N ASP A 37 1.83 -5.48 -3.60
CA ASP A 37 2.25 -4.09 -3.38
C ASP A 37 1.05 -3.14 -3.37
N LEU A 38 0.19 -3.21 -4.38
CA LEU A 38 -0.92 -2.28 -4.55
C LEU A 38 -2.05 -2.49 -3.53
N ALA A 39 -2.42 -3.74 -3.25
CA ALA A 39 -3.32 -4.07 -2.13
C ALA A 39 -2.70 -3.66 -0.78
N GLY A 40 -1.38 -3.84 -0.63
CA GLY A 40 -0.63 -3.34 0.52
C GLY A 40 -0.71 -1.82 0.67
N LYS A 41 -0.59 -1.07 -0.44
CA LYS A 41 -0.71 0.40 -0.47
C LYS A 41 -2.10 0.88 -0.06
N GLN A 42 -3.17 0.14 -0.33
CA GLN A 42 -4.51 0.50 0.13
C GLN A 42 -4.55 0.68 1.66
N ARG A 43 -3.94 -0.24 2.43
CA ARG A 43 -3.84 -0.09 3.90
C ARG A 43 -3.11 1.18 4.30
N MET A 44 -2.01 1.51 3.61
CA MET A 44 -1.26 2.73 3.87
C MET A 44 -2.09 3.97 3.55
N PHE A 45 -2.80 3.98 2.42
CA PHE A 45 -3.62 5.12 1.99
C PHE A 45 -4.72 5.44 3.01
N THR A 46 -5.35 4.45 3.66
CA THR A 46 -6.30 4.74 4.74
C THR A 46 -5.65 5.53 5.87
N GLN A 47 -4.45 5.13 6.31
CA GLN A 47 -3.70 5.81 7.37
C GLN A 47 -3.23 7.20 6.93
N LYS A 48 -2.76 7.32 5.69
CA LYS A 48 -2.26 8.56 5.10
C LYS A 48 -3.37 9.60 4.94
N MET A 49 -4.56 9.20 4.45
CA MET A 49 -5.72 10.09 4.37
C MET A 49 -6.15 10.59 5.76
N THR A 50 -6.20 9.71 6.76
CA THR A 50 -6.53 10.16 8.13
C THR A 50 -5.46 11.10 8.68
N LYS A 51 -4.17 10.82 8.46
CA LYS A 51 -3.08 11.75 8.83
C LYS A 51 -3.27 13.12 8.16
N GLU A 52 -3.53 13.15 6.86
CA GLU A 52 -3.75 14.38 6.09
C GLU A 52 -4.97 15.18 6.60
N ILE A 53 -6.08 14.50 6.90
CA ILE A 53 -7.27 15.10 7.54
C ILE A 53 -6.93 15.75 8.88
N LEU A 54 -6.17 15.06 9.74
CA LEU A 54 -5.83 15.55 11.07
C LEU A 54 -4.84 16.72 11.00
N LEU A 55 -3.92 16.73 10.02
CA LEU A 55 -3.03 17.87 9.76
C LEU A 55 -3.82 19.10 9.31
N ILE A 56 -4.81 18.92 8.42
CA ILE A 56 -5.73 19.99 8.01
C ILE A 56 -6.47 20.56 9.22
N ALA A 57 -7.03 19.70 10.06
CA ALA A 57 -7.75 20.12 11.27
C ALA A 57 -6.86 20.85 12.29
N LYS A 58 -5.56 20.54 12.32
CA LYS A 58 -4.56 21.22 13.15
C LYS A 58 -4.03 22.52 12.54
N GLY A 59 -4.48 22.93 11.36
CA GLY A 59 -3.98 24.12 10.67
C GLY A 59 -2.57 23.95 10.11
N ILE A 60 -2.05 22.73 9.99
CA ILE A 60 -0.70 22.45 9.51
C ILE A 60 -0.73 22.29 8.00
N ASN A 61 -0.08 23.18 7.25
CA ASN A 61 0.06 23.14 5.79
C ASN A 61 -1.26 22.82 5.07
N VAL A 62 -2.34 23.53 5.43
CA VAL A 62 -3.73 23.18 5.06
C VAL A 62 -3.90 23.01 3.55
N ALA A 63 -3.44 23.97 2.74
CA ALA A 63 -3.58 23.92 1.29
C ALA A 63 -2.85 22.70 0.69
N GLU A 64 -1.62 22.44 1.15
CA GLU A 64 -0.82 21.30 0.71
C GLU A 64 -1.47 19.98 1.12
N ASN A 65 -1.92 19.85 2.37
CA ASN A 65 -2.57 18.64 2.85
C ASN A 65 -3.92 18.40 2.18
N LYS A 66 -4.69 19.44 1.80
CA LYS A 66 -5.88 19.27 0.95
C LYS A 66 -5.53 18.73 -0.43
N LYS A 67 -4.45 19.19 -1.05
CA LYS A 67 -3.95 18.64 -2.34
C LYS A 67 -3.55 17.16 -2.18
N LYS A 68 -2.75 16.84 -1.16
CA LYS A 68 -2.32 15.47 -0.84
C LYS A 68 -3.51 14.55 -0.55
N LEU A 69 -4.50 15.01 0.22
CA LEU A 69 -5.71 14.25 0.54
C LEU A 69 -6.51 13.88 -0.71
N ARG A 70 -6.72 14.83 -1.63
CA ARG A 70 -7.38 14.57 -2.92
C ARG A 70 -6.61 13.52 -3.73
N GLN A 71 -5.29 13.68 -3.85
CA GLN A 71 -4.44 12.75 -4.59
C GLN A 71 -4.47 11.34 -3.98
N THR A 72 -4.35 11.23 -2.65
CA THR A 72 -4.41 9.94 -1.95
C THR A 72 -5.76 9.26 -2.17
N ALA A 73 -6.87 10.00 -2.10
CA ALA A 73 -8.21 9.46 -2.32
C ALA A 73 -8.45 9.00 -3.77
N ILE A 74 -7.91 9.72 -4.76
CA ILE A 74 -7.95 9.31 -6.17
C ILE A 74 -7.17 8.02 -6.37
N LEU A 75 -5.93 7.95 -5.85
CA LEU A 75 -5.09 6.76 -5.96
C LEU A 75 -5.70 5.55 -5.24
N PHE A 76 -6.29 5.76 -4.05
CA PHE A 76 -7.03 4.70 -3.35
C PHE A 76 -8.12 4.14 -4.25
N ASN A 77 -8.97 5.02 -4.80
CA ASN A 77 -10.11 4.62 -5.62
C ASN A 77 -9.69 3.90 -6.91
N LYS A 78 -8.73 4.47 -7.66
CA LYS A 78 -8.23 3.87 -8.91
C LYS A 78 -7.66 2.47 -8.65
N THR A 79 -6.81 2.33 -7.64
CA THR A 79 -6.22 1.03 -7.32
C THR A 79 -7.25 0.04 -6.77
N LEU A 80 -8.26 0.47 -6.00
CA LEU A 80 -9.32 -0.43 -5.54
C LEU A 80 -10.11 -1.00 -6.73
N ILE A 81 -10.48 -0.15 -7.69
CA ILE A 81 -11.15 -0.58 -8.94
C ILE A 81 -10.24 -1.55 -9.71
N GLY A 82 -8.96 -1.20 -9.89
CA GLY A 82 -8.02 -2.08 -10.58
C GLY A 82 -7.82 -3.43 -9.91
N LEU A 83 -7.99 -3.54 -8.58
CA LEU A 83 -7.96 -4.83 -7.87
C LEU A 83 -9.20 -5.70 -8.15
N PHE A 84 -10.33 -5.10 -8.57
CA PHE A 84 -11.51 -5.83 -9.04
C PHE A 84 -11.35 -6.23 -10.50
N ASP A 85 -11.19 -5.24 -11.37
CA ASP A 85 -11.42 -5.40 -12.81
C ASP A 85 -10.14 -5.62 -13.62
N GLY A 86 -8.98 -5.48 -12.97
CA GLY A 86 -7.70 -5.28 -13.63
C GLY A 86 -7.50 -3.83 -14.04
N ASP A 87 -6.25 -3.44 -14.25
CA ASP A 87 -5.84 -2.12 -14.73
C ASP A 87 -4.45 -2.28 -15.36
N SER A 88 -4.37 -2.20 -16.68
CA SER A 88 -3.13 -2.39 -17.42
C SER A 88 -2.07 -1.32 -17.12
N GLU A 89 -2.49 -0.09 -16.80
CA GLU A 89 -1.55 0.98 -16.41
C GLU A 89 -0.94 0.70 -15.04
N LEU A 90 -1.68 0.04 -14.15
CA LEU A 90 -1.21 -0.38 -12.84
C LEU A 90 -0.54 -1.77 -12.84
N GLY A 91 -0.58 -2.49 -13.97
CA GLY A 91 -0.13 -3.88 -14.05
C GLY A 91 -0.97 -4.84 -13.21
N LEU A 92 -2.25 -4.52 -13.00
CA LEU A 92 -3.19 -5.35 -12.27
C LEU A 92 -3.97 -6.24 -13.23
N VAL A 93 -4.04 -7.53 -12.90
CA VAL A 93 -4.96 -8.46 -13.54
C VAL A 93 -6.27 -8.54 -12.76
N LYS A 94 -7.34 -8.87 -13.46
CA LYS A 94 -8.68 -9.05 -12.87
C LYS A 94 -8.63 -10.13 -11.79
N VAL A 95 -9.33 -9.89 -10.68
CA VAL A 95 -9.48 -10.92 -9.65
C VAL A 95 -10.57 -11.92 -10.04
N GLU A 96 -10.22 -13.20 -10.10
CA GLU A 96 -11.16 -14.28 -10.42
C GLU A 96 -11.71 -14.97 -9.16
N ASN A 97 -10.98 -14.94 -8.05
CA ASN A 97 -11.38 -15.63 -6.83
C ASN A 97 -12.60 -14.94 -6.19
N PRO A 98 -13.78 -15.61 -6.10
CA PRO A 98 -15.02 -15.00 -5.63
C PRO A 98 -14.96 -14.60 -4.15
N HIS A 99 -14.16 -15.28 -3.33
CA HIS A 99 -13.98 -14.88 -1.93
C HIS A 99 -13.19 -13.57 -1.82
N ILE A 100 -12.17 -13.37 -2.66
CA ILE A 100 -11.43 -12.11 -2.70
C ILE A 100 -12.34 -10.99 -3.22
N VAL A 101 -13.13 -11.23 -4.27
CA VAL A 101 -14.15 -10.29 -4.76
C VAL A 101 -15.10 -9.88 -3.63
N GLN A 102 -15.64 -10.84 -2.88
CA GLN A 102 -16.52 -10.56 -1.75
C GLN A 102 -15.83 -9.71 -0.67
N GLN A 103 -14.56 -9.98 -0.38
CA GLN A 103 -13.81 -9.20 0.59
C GLN A 103 -13.53 -7.77 0.10
N LEU A 104 -13.21 -7.60 -1.18
CA LEU A 104 -13.04 -6.28 -1.78
C LEU A 104 -14.35 -5.48 -1.82
N ASN A 105 -15.50 -6.12 -2.01
CA ASN A 105 -16.81 -5.46 -1.92
C ASN A 105 -17.02 -4.84 -0.52
N LYS A 106 -16.69 -5.57 0.55
CA LYS A 106 -16.71 -5.03 1.92
C LYS A 106 -15.78 -3.81 2.08
N VAL A 107 -14.60 -3.85 1.46
CA VAL A 107 -13.67 -2.72 1.46
C VAL A 107 -14.27 -1.53 0.69
N ALA A 108 -14.91 -1.76 -0.45
CA ALA A 108 -15.55 -0.72 -1.26
C ALA A 108 -16.69 -0.02 -0.52
N ASP A 109 -17.51 -0.75 0.23
CA ASP A 109 -18.59 -0.16 1.03
C ASP A 109 -18.04 0.70 2.18
N LEU A 110 -17.06 0.18 2.94
CA LEU A 110 -16.39 0.95 3.98
C LEU A 110 -15.65 2.17 3.41
N TRP A 111 -15.08 2.05 2.20
CA TRP A 111 -14.45 3.18 1.51
C TRP A 111 -15.47 4.26 1.17
N ARG A 112 -16.65 3.90 0.65
CA ARG A 112 -17.73 4.84 0.32
C ARG A 112 -18.13 5.69 1.54
N GLU A 113 -18.27 5.05 2.70
CA GLU A 113 -18.55 5.77 3.92
C GLU A 113 -17.40 6.67 4.39
N PHE A 114 -16.17 6.14 4.35
CA PHE A 114 -14.98 6.90 4.75
C PHE A 114 -14.76 8.11 3.82
N ARG A 115 -15.06 7.96 2.53
CA ARG A 115 -14.95 9.01 1.51
C ARG A 115 -15.81 10.23 1.83
N ASN A 116 -16.98 10.03 2.44
CA ASN A 116 -17.83 11.15 2.89
C ASN A 116 -17.09 12.08 3.88
N ASN A 117 -16.25 11.52 4.77
CA ASN A 117 -15.45 12.34 5.68
C ASN A 117 -14.32 13.06 4.96
N VAL A 118 -13.66 12.38 4.00
CA VAL A 118 -12.64 13.00 3.14
C VAL A 118 -13.22 14.23 2.44
N ASP A 119 -14.39 14.08 1.81
CA ASP A 119 -15.02 15.18 1.08
C ASP A 119 -15.52 16.29 2.01
N ALA A 120 -16.02 15.94 3.20
CA ALA A 120 -16.39 16.92 4.22
C ALA A 120 -15.21 17.81 4.63
N VAL A 121 -14.04 17.21 4.88
CA VAL A 121 -12.82 17.95 5.26
C VAL A 121 -12.28 18.78 4.10
N LEU A 122 -12.35 18.27 2.86
CA LEU A 122 -11.97 19.04 1.67
C LEU A 122 -12.85 20.29 1.49
N ARG A 123 -14.15 20.19 1.80
CA ARG A 123 -15.09 21.33 1.87
C ARG A 123 -14.91 22.23 3.11
N GLY A 124 -14.00 21.88 4.02
CA GLY A 124 -13.65 22.70 5.19
C GLY A 124 -14.29 22.27 6.50
N ASN A 125 -15.10 21.21 6.53
CA ASN A 125 -15.66 20.70 7.78
C ASN A 125 -14.63 19.83 8.52
N THR A 126 -13.95 20.43 9.50
CA THR A 126 -13.00 19.76 10.41
C THR A 126 -13.56 19.59 11.82
N SER A 127 -14.88 19.51 11.97
CA SER A 127 -15.52 19.34 13.28
C SER A 127 -15.05 18.07 14.00
N ILE A 128 -15.03 18.10 15.34
CA ILE A 128 -14.63 16.95 16.16
C ILE A 128 -15.45 15.69 15.84
N ALA A 129 -16.74 15.84 15.49
CA ALA A 129 -17.59 14.73 15.06
C ALA A 129 -17.04 14.03 13.80
N VAL A 130 -16.67 14.80 12.76
CA VAL A 130 -16.06 14.27 11.54
C VAL A 130 -14.71 13.62 11.83
N LEU A 131 -13.88 14.21 12.70
CA LEU A 131 -12.57 13.64 13.04
C LEU A 131 -12.69 12.32 13.82
N LYS A 132 -13.62 12.23 14.79
CA LYS A 132 -13.90 10.99 15.53
C LYS A 132 -14.41 9.90 14.58
N LYS A 133 -15.37 10.23 13.71
CA LYS A 133 -15.90 9.30 12.69
C LYS A 133 -14.80 8.82 11.74
N THR A 134 -13.93 9.74 11.30
CA THR A 134 -12.75 9.41 10.47
C THR A 134 -11.83 8.42 11.19
N ALA A 135 -11.51 8.65 12.47
CA ALA A 135 -10.63 7.78 13.24
C ALA A 135 -11.23 6.37 13.43
N GLN A 136 -12.54 6.27 13.66
CA GLN A 136 -13.25 5.00 13.82
C GLN A 136 -13.31 4.21 12.50
N GLN A 137 -13.81 4.83 11.43
CA GLN A 137 -13.94 4.19 10.12
C GLN A 137 -12.57 3.83 9.51
N ASN A 138 -11.51 4.59 9.82
CA ASN A 138 -10.14 4.24 9.45
C ASN A 138 -9.74 2.83 9.95
N LEU A 139 -10.09 2.46 11.18
CA LEU A 139 -9.72 1.17 11.75
C LEU A 139 -10.51 0.02 11.11
N SER A 140 -11.80 0.21 10.87
CA SER A 140 -12.64 -0.77 10.16
C SER A 140 -12.13 -1.01 8.73
N LEU A 141 -11.87 0.06 7.98
CA LEU A 141 -11.36 -0.03 6.62
C LEU A 141 -9.96 -0.65 6.57
N LEU A 142 -9.06 -0.29 7.51
CA LEU A 142 -7.74 -0.93 7.64
C LEU A 142 -7.86 -2.43 7.89
N LYS A 143 -8.77 -2.84 8.79
CA LYS A 143 -8.98 -4.25 9.15
C LYS A 143 -9.42 -5.07 7.96
N GLU A 144 -10.44 -4.62 7.24
CA GLU A 144 -10.97 -5.34 6.08
C GLU A 144 -9.99 -5.33 4.90
N MET A 145 -9.24 -4.24 4.69
CA MET A 145 -8.18 -4.22 3.68
C MET A 145 -7.03 -5.16 4.07
N ASN A 146 -6.70 -5.29 5.36
CA ASN A 146 -5.70 -6.25 5.82
C ASN A 146 -6.15 -7.71 5.64
N ARG A 147 -7.46 -7.99 5.73
CA ARG A 147 -7.99 -9.31 5.36
C ARG A 147 -7.79 -9.57 3.87
N ALA A 148 -8.13 -8.63 3.00
CA ALA A 148 -7.90 -8.77 1.55
C ALA A 148 -6.42 -9.05 1.21
N VAL A 149 -5.48 -8.30 1.80
CA VAL A 149 -4.03 -8.54 1.59
C VAL A 149 -3.62 -9.95 2.05
N LYS A 150 -4.13 -10.43 3.18
CA LYS A 150 -3.86 -11.81 3.64
C LYS A 150 -4.46 -12.88 2.74
N MET A 151 -5.57 -12.59 2.06
CA MET A 151 -6.16 -13.53 1.10
C MET A 151 -5.29 -13.63 -0.16
N TYR A 152 -4.76 -12.50 -0.66
CA TYR A 152 -3.77 -12.52 -1.74
C TYR A 152 -2.48 -13.24 -1.32
N GLU A 153 -1.98 -12.98 -0.10
CA GLU A 153 -0.78 -13.63 0.44
C GLU A 153 -0.89 -15.16 0.51
N ARG A 154 -2.10 -15.69 0.74
CA ARG A 154 -2.39 -17.13 0.89
C ARG A 154 -2.93 -17.77 -0.39
N GLY A 155 -3.12 -16.98 -1.46
CA GLY A 155 -3.75 -17.45 -2.68
C GLY A 155 -2.91 -18.53 -3.36
N SER A 156 -3.46 -19.73 -3.50
CA SER A 156 -2.79 -20.91 -4.09
C SER A 156 -2.60 -20.83 -5.61
N HIS A 157 -3.19 -19.83 -6.28
CA HIS A 157 -3.06 -19.62 -7.73
C HIS A 157 -1.84 -18.76 -8.12
N SER A 158 -1.00 -18.42 -7.14
CA SER A 158 0.25 -17.71 -7.35
C SER A 158 1.40 -18.68 -7.51
N THR A 159 2.30 -18.38 -8.43
CA THR A 159 3.63 -19.03 -8.52
C THR A 159 4.65 -18.41 -7.55
N LEU A 160 4.30 -17.33 -6.84
CA LEU A 160 5.16 -16.66 -5.87
C LEU A 160 5.31 -17.51 -4.60
N GLU A 161 6.54 -17.79 -4.20
CA GLU A 161 6.84 -18.51 -2.96
C GLU A 161 6.24 -17.81 -1.73
N GLN A 162 5.69 -18.60 -0.80
CA GLN A 162 4.96 -18.08 0.37
C GLN A 162 5.80 -17.10 1.21
N TRP A 163 7.09 -17.40 1.42
CA TRP A 163 7.99 -16.54 2.19
C TRP A 163 8.24 -15.19 1.52
N MET A 164 8.22 -15.14 0.17
CA MET A 164 8.35 -13.90 -0.60
C MET A 164 7.10 -13.05 -0.47
N ALA A 165 5.92 -13.67 -0.57
CA ALA A 165 4.64 -12.99 -0.37
C ALA A 165 4.56 -12.34 1.03
N VAL A 166 4.97 -13.09 2.07
CA VAL A 166 5.06 -12.60 3.46
C VAL A 166 6.06 -11.45 3.58
N THR A 167 7.24 -11.57 2.98
CA THR A 167 8.28 -10.54 3.02
C THR A 167 7.81 -9.24 2.34
N ILE A 168 7.21 -9.33 1.14
CA ILE A 168 6.63 -8.18 0.43
C ILE A 168 5.49 -7.55 1.26
N ASN A 169 4.61 -8.37 1.86
CA ASN A 169 3.53 -7.87 2.72
C ASN A 169 4.08 -7.10 3.92
N LEU A 170 5.05 -7.67 4.65
CA LEU A 170 5.62 -7.08 5.85
C LEU A 170 6.48 -5.84 5.55
N ALA A 171 7.26 -5.85 4.46
CA ALA A 171 7.93 -4.66 3.95
C ALA A 171 6.91 -3.58 3.56
N GLY A 172 5.84 -3.96 2.85
CA GLY A 172 4.74 -3.06 2.52
C GLY A 172 4.05 -2.46 3.75
N LYS A 173 3.90 -3.25 4.81
CA LYS A 173 3.32 -2.86 6.10
C LYS A 173 4.17 -1.79 6.79
N GLN A 174 5.50 -1.81 6.66
CA GLN A 174 6.35 -0.77 7.22
C GLN A 174 5.96 0.63 6.73
N ARG A 175 5.67 0.80 5.42
CA ARG A 175 5.16 2.08 4.87
C ARG A 175 3.88 2.56 5.56
N MET A 176 2.96 1.64 5.81
CA MET A 176 1.71 1.94 6.51
C MET A 176 1.97 2.33 7.97
N LEU A 177 2.85 1.63 8.68
CA LEU A 177 3.16 1.90 10.08
C LEU A 177 3.74 3.31 10.26
N THR A 178 4.56 3.81 9.34
CA THR A 178 5.06 5.19 9.42
C THR A 178 3.92 6.20 9.42
N GLN A 179 2.92 6.03 8.54
CA GLN A 179 1.73 6.89 8.47
C GLN A 179 0.86 6.73 9.72
N LYS A 180 0.67 5.48 10.19
CA LYS A 180 -0.13 5.15 11.38
C LYS A 180 0.46 5.81 12.63
N MET A 181 1.79 5.82 12.80
CA MET A 181 2.44 6.48 13.94
C MET A 181 2.17 7.99 13.98
N THR A 182 2.29 8.70 12.84
CA THR A 182 1.98 10.15 12.81
C THR A 182 0.49 10.39 13.09
N LYS A 183 -0.40 9.56 12.51
CA LYS A 183 -1.85 9.62 12.73
C LYS A 183 -2.19 9.45 14.21
N GLU A 184 -1.65 8.43 14.87
CA GLU A 184 -1.88 8.16 16.29
C GLU A 184 -1.39 9.30 17.16
N ARG A 185 -0.21 9.85 16.85
CA ARG A 185 0.31 11.03 17.54
C ARG A 185 -0.61 12.24 17.40
N LEU A 186 -1.12 12.50 16.19
CA LEU A 186 -2.09 13.58 15.94
C LEU A 186 -3.40 13.37 16.71
N LEU A 187 -3.91 12.14 16.78
CA LEU A 187 -5.11 11.80 17.56
C LEU A 187 -4.89 12.07 19.06
N VAL A 188 -3.72 11.72 19.61
CA VAL A 188 -3.34 12.07 20.98
C VAL A 188 -3.35 13.59 21.18
N THR A 189 -2.71 14.35 20.29
CA THR A 189 -2.63 15.83 20.42
C THR A 189 -3.98 16.53 20.23
N ILE A 190 -4.89 15.97 19.43
CA ILE A 190 -6.25 16.51 19.24
C ILE A 190 -7.18 16.11 20.40
N GLY A 191 -6.81 15.11 21.21
CA GLY A 191 -7.64 14.62 22.32
C GLY A 191 -8.69 13.60 21.92
N ILE A 192 -8.54 12.93 20.77
CA ILE A 192 -9.42 11.85 20.34
C ILE A 192 -8.88 10.53 20.90
N GLU A 193 -9.55 9.99 21.91
CA GLU A 193 -9.17 8.73 22.59
C GLU A 193 -7.65 8.69 22.94
N PRO A 194 -7.10 9.70 23.65
CA PRO A 194 -5.66 9.89 23.76
C PRO A 194 -4.94 8.72 24.45
N ALA A 195 -5.52 8.13 25.50
CA ALA A 195 -4.94 6.97 26.17
C ALA A 195 -4.82 5.75 25.24
N LYS A 196 -5.88 5.48 24.46
CA LYS A 196 -5.90 4.40 23.47
C LYS A 196 -4.88 4.65 22.36
N ASN A 197 -4.85 5.85 21.79
CA ASN A 197 -3.92 6.17 20.70
C ASN A 197 -2.46 6.20 21.18
N GLN A 198 -2.19 6.56 22.43
CA GLN A 198 -0.86 6.46 23.03
C GLN A 198 -0.42 4.99 23.19
N ALA A 199 -1.33 4.09 23.59
CA ALA A 199 -1.05 2.65 23.66
C ALA A 199 -0.85 2.04 22.27
N GLU A 200 -1.69 2.39 21.30
CA GLU A 200 -1.56 1.97 19.90
C GLU A 200 -0.25 2.45 19.29
N LEU A 201 0.16 3.70 19.55
CA LEU A 201 1.44 4.22 19.08
C LEU A 201 2.63 3.39 19.58
N LYS A 202 2.65 3.02 20.87
CA LYS A 202 3.70 2.14 21.40
C LYS A 202 3.73 0.80 20.66
N ARG A 203 2.57 0.18 20.42
CA ARG A 203 2.46 -1.08 19.66
C ARG A 203 2.95 -0.92 18.21
N THR A 204 2.57 0.18 17.55
CA THR A 204 2.98 0.50 16.17
C THR A 204 4.49 0.67 16.08
N VAL A 205 5.11 1.36 17.05
CA VAL A 205 6.57 1.52 17.16
C VAL A 205 7.26 0.17 17.31
N SER A 206 6.86 -0.64 18.29
CA SER A 206 7.46 -1.97 18.52
C SER A 206 7.33 -2.89 17.30
N LEU A 207 6.17 -2.86 16.63
CA LEU A 207 5.94 -3.66 15.43
C LEU A 207 6.80 -3.19 14.25
N PHE A 208 7.00 -1.88 14.08
CA PHE A 208 7.91 -1.33 13.07
C PHE A 208 9.33 -1.83 13.33
N GLU A 209 9.84 -1.66 14.55
CA GLU A 209 11.20 -2.06 14.91
C GLU A 209 11.45 -3.56 14.77
N ARG A 210 10.53 -4.40 15.27
CA ARG A 210 10.63 -5.86 15.15
C ARG A 210 10.63 -6.30 13.69
N THR A 211 9.74 -5.75 12.87
CA THR A 211 9.67 -6.12 11.44
C THR A 211 10.91 -5.64 10.69
N LEU A 212 11.42 -4.43 10.96
CA LEU A 212 12.64 -3.92 10.34
C LEU A 212 13.86 -4.81 10.68
N ALA A 213 13.98 -5.24 11.93
CA ALA A 213 14.99 -6.22 12.34
C ALA A 213 14.79 -7.57 11.63
N GLY A 214 13.56 -8.08 11.58
CA GLY A 214 13.25 -9.33 10.88
C GLY A 214 13.54 -9.29 9.36
N LEU A 215 13.33 -8.14 8.70
CA LEU A 215 13.69 -7.96 7.29
C LEU A 215 15.20 -8.00 7.06
N LEU A 216 15.99 -7.49 8.01
CA LEU A 216 17.46 -7.54 7.97
C LEU A 216 17.97 -8.95 8.27
N ASP A 217 17.65 -9.46 9.45
CA ASP A 217 18.38 -10.58 10.06
C ASP A 217 17.53 -11.83 10.27
N GLY A 218 16.23 -11.77 9.96
CA GLY A 218 15.27 -12.86 10.10
C GLY A 218 14.43 -12.77 11.37
N ASP A 219 13.22 -13.32 11.30
CA ASP A 219 12.28 -13.47 12.42
C ASP A 219 11.36 -14.65 12.09
N ALA A 220 11.62 -15.81 12.71
CA ALA A 220 10.93 -17.05 12.40
C ALA A 220 9.43 -16.98 12.71
N GLU A 221 9.04 -16.29 13.78
CA GLU A 221 7.63 -16.09 14.14
C GLU A 221 6.90 -15.20 13.13
N LEU A 222 7.60 -14.26 12.49
CA LEU A 222 7.06 -13.45 11.40
C LEU A 222 7.18 -14.13 10.01
N GLY A 223 7.82 -15.30 9.93
CA GLY A 223 8.10 -15.98 8.66
C GLY A 223 9.08 -15.21 7.77
N LEU A 224 9.97 -14.43 8.38
CA LEU A 224 10.98 -13.64 7.67
C LEU A 224 12.33 -14.39 7.69
N PRO A 225 12.89 -14.75 6.51
CA PRO A 225 14.20 -15.41 6.45
C PRO A 225 15.38 -14.43 6.64
N GLY A 226 15.10 -13.12 6.71
CA GLY A 226 16.12 -12.08 6.60
C GLY A 226 16.63 -11.93 5.17
N THR A 227 17.63 -11.08 4.95
CA THR A 227 18.22 -10.91 3.62
C THR A 227 19.74 -10.81 3.67
N LYS A 228 20.40 -11.57 2.79
CA LYS A 228 21.85 -11.51 2.55
C LYS A 228 22.19 -10.61 1.36
N ASN A 229 21.20 -10.15 0.60
CA ASN A 229 21.43 -9.25 -0.54
C ASN A 229 21.94 -7.89 -0.05
N THR A 230 23.16 -7.54 -0.43
CA THR A 230 23.86 -6.33 0.03
C THR A 230 23.08 -5.05 -0.29
N LEU A 231 22.53 -4.93 -1.49
CA LEU A 231 21.76 -3.77 -1.91
C LEU A 231 20.50 -3.59 -1.06
N ILE A 232 19.75 -4.68 -0.80
CA ILE A 232 18.55 -4.62 0.06
C ILE A 232 18.95 -4.26 1.50
N ARG A 233 20.04 -4.84 2.02
CA ARG A 233 20.54 -4.52 3.37
C ARG A 233 20.92 -3.04 3.49
N GLU A 234 21.63 -2.50 2.51
CA GLU A 234 21.98 -1.06 2.47
C GLU A 234 20.74 -0.18 2.47
N GLN A 235 19.72 -0.54 1.68
CA GLN A 235 18.45 0.18 1.65
C GLN A 235 17.71 0.10 3.00
N LEU A 236 17.67 -1.06 3.65
CA LEU A 236 17.11 -1.22 5.00
C LEU A 236 17.90 -0.42 6.05
N MET A 237 19.22 -0.27 5.89
CA MET A 237 20.03 0.58 6.76
C MET A 237 19.73 2.08 6.54
N ARG A 238 19.41 2.50 5.32
CA ARG A 238 18.86 3.86 5.07
C ARG A 238 17.53 4.06 5.80
N VAL A 239 16.62 3.07 5.73
CA VAL A 239 15.36 3.09 6.51
C VAL A 239 15.65 3.21 8.01
N LYS A 240 16.59 2.42 8.55
CA LYS A 240 16.98 2.46 9.97
C LYS A 240 17.53 3.83 10.38
N LYS A 241 18.36 4.47 9.54
CA LYS A 241 18.85 5.83 9.77
C LYS A 241 17.70 6.84 9.85
N ARG A 242 16.79 6.84 8.87
CA ARG A 242 15.60 7.71 8.86
C ARG A 242 14.68 7.44 10.06
N TRP A 243 14.55 6.18 10.46
CA TRP A 243 13.81 5.79 11.65
C TRP A 243 14.40 6.41 12.92
N ASN A 244 15.72 6.38 13.09
CA ASN A 244 16.39 6.98 14.25
C ASN A 244 16.19 8.51 14.33
N GLU A 245 16.04 9.19 13.18
CA GLU A 245 15.68 10.61 13.12
C GLU A 245 14.19 10.84 13.50
N TYR A 246 13.30 9.94 13.08
CA TYR A 246 11.85 10.06 13.25
C TYR A 246 11.33 9.64 14.65
N LYS A 247 11.85 8.54 15.19
CA LYS A 247 11.45 7.94 16.47
C LYS A 247 11.37 8.96 17.61
N PRO A 248 12.43 9.74 17.95
CA PRO A 248 12.40 10.63 19.10
C PRO A 248 11.30 11.69 19.01
N ILE A 249 10.93 12.13 17.80
CA ILE A 249 9.88 13.12 17.60
C ILE A 249 8.51 12.46 17.79
N VAL A 250 8.25 11.32 17.13
CA VAL A 250 6.92 10.70 17.19
C VAL A 250 6.63 10.08 18.54
N THR A 251 7.63 9.65 19.32
CA THR A 251 7.43 9.06 20.65
C THR A 251 7.41 10.10 21.78
N LYS A 252 7.78 11.36 21.53
CA LYS A 252 7.76 12.43 22.54
C LYS A 252 6.37 12.57 23.18
N SER A 253 6.33 12.82 24.48
CA SER A 253 5.09 12.82 25.27
C SER A 253 4.13 13.95 24.87
N LYS A 254 4.67 15.13 24.57
CA LYS A 254 3.94 16.31 24.09
C LYS A 254 4.71 16.90 22.92
N LEU A 255 4.02 17.20 21.82
CA LEU A 255 4.60 17.85 20.64
C LEU A 255 3.97 19.23 20.48
N SER A 256 4.80 20.22 20.15
CA SER A 256 4.32 21.49 19.61
C SER A 256 3.74 21.31 18.20
N GLN A 257 3.07 22.33 17.68
CA GLN A 257 2.59 22.33 16.30
C GLN A 257 3.75 22.21 15.28
N ALA A 258 4.86 22.90 15.52
CA ALA A 258 6.07 22.80 14.70
C ALA A 258 6.68 21.40 14.73
N GLU A 259 6.64 20.71 15.88
CA GLU A 259 7.12 19.34 15.99
C GLU A 259 6.20 18.33 15.28
N LEU A 260 4.88 18.54 15.30
CA LEU A 260 3.94 17.75 14.51
C LEU A 260 4.17 17.93 13.00
N GLU A 261 4.42 19.16 12.57
CA GLU A 261 4.77 19.44 11.19
C GLU A 261 6.09 18.76 10.80
N LYS A 262 7.13 18.89 11.63
CA LYS A 262 8.41 18.20 11.43
C LYS A 262 8.24 16.68 11.37
N ALA A 263 7.40 16.10 12.23
CA ALA A 263 7.08 14.67 12.19
C ALA A 263 6.43 14.28 10.86
N ALA A 264 5.50 15.09 10.35
CA ALA A 264 4.85 14.87 9.05
C ALA A 264 5.83 15.02 7.87
N GLN A 265 6.81 15.92 7.97
CA GLN A 265 7.86 16.12 6.96
C GLN A 265 8.84 14.95 6.93
N ILE A 266 9.41 14.54 8.09
CA ILE A 266 10.36 13.42 8.20
C ILE A 266 9.72 12.08 7.82
N ASN A 267 8.41 11.95 8.01
CA ASN A 267 7.66 10.79 7.58
C ASN A 267 7.74 10.53 6.06
N ILE A 268 7.95 11.56 5.23
CA ILE A 268 8.03 11.45 3.76
C ILE A 268 9.29 10.71 3.28
N PRO A 269 10.52 11.12 3.64
CA PRO A 269 11.72 10.39 3.23
C PRO A 269 11.71 8.96 3.78
N LEU A 270 11.30 8.74 5.04
CA LEU A 270 11.18 7.38 5.58
C LEU A 270 10.20 6.50 4.77
N LEU A 271 9.07 7.06 4.34
CA LEU A 271 8.13 6.37 3.44
C LEU A 271 8.79 6.04 2.10
N LYS A 272 9.56 6.97 1.51
CA LYS A 272 10.25 6.77 0.23
C LYS A 272 11.27 5.64 0.31
N GLU A 273 12.15 5.67 1.31
CA GLU A 273 13.16 4.61 1.52
C GLU A 273 12.49 3.23 1.67
N MET A 274 11.35 3.17 2.38
CA MET A 274 10.62 1.93 2.55
C MET A 274 9.88 1.48 1.28
N ASN A 275 9.45 2.42 0.43
CA ASN A 275 8.90 2.09 -0.88
C ASN A 275 9.96 1.50 -1.81
N GLU A 276 11.19 2.00 -1.75
CA GLU A 276 12.32 1.45 -2.49
C GLU A 276 12.60 0.00 -2.06
N VAL A 277 12.64 -0.31 -0.76
CA VAL A 277 12.77 -1.70 -0.26
C VAL A 277 11.70 -2.61 -0.87
N VAL A 278 10.43 -2.17 -0.90
CA VAL A 278 9.33 -2.97 -1.48
C VAL A 278 9.56 -3.22 -2.98
N GLN A 279 9.98 -2.20 -3.74
CA GLN A 279 10.29 -2.40 -5.17
C GLN A 279 11.47 -3.35 -5.37
N MET A 280 12.49 -3.30 -4.50
CA MET A 280 13.61 -4.25 -4.57
C MET A 280 13.16 -5.68 -4.35
N TYR A 281 12.31 -5.96 -3.36
CA TYR A 281 11.77 -7.31 -3.15
C TYR A 281 10.88 -7.80 -4.31
N LYS A 282 10.10 -6.91 -4.94
CA LYS A 282 9.33 -7.24 -6.15
C LYS A 282 10.22 -7.52 -7.36
N GLY A 283 11.30 -6.76 -7.52
CA GLY A 283 12.27 -6.99 -8.58
C GLY A 283 12.98 -8.34 -8.43
N HIS A 284 13.34 -8.70 -7.19
CA HIS A 284 13.93 -10.01 -6.89
C HIS A 284 12.94 -11.17 -7.04
N SER A 285 11.63 -10.95 -6.90
CA SER A 285 10.62 -11.99 -7.17
C SER A 285 10.36 -12.27 -8.64
N SER A 286 11.01 -11.50 -9.53
CA SER A 286 10.90 -11.65 -10.98
C SER A 286 12.08 -12.43 -11.60
N GLN A 287 13.07 -12.82 -10.78
CA GLN A 287 14.19 -13.71 -11.12
C GLN A 287 13.94 -15.10 -10.55
#